data_AF-A0A957D9P4-F1
#
_entry.id   AF-A0A957D9P4-F1
#
_cell.length_a   1.000
_cell.length_b   1.000
_cell.length_c   1.000
_cell.angle_alpha   90.00
_cell.angle_beta   90.00
_cell.angle_gamma   90.00
#
_symmetry.space_group_name_H-M   'P 1'
#
loop_
_entity.id
_entity.type
_entity.pdbx_description
1 polymer ?
#
loop_
_entity_poly.entity_id
_entity_poly.type
_entity_poly.pdbx_seq_one_letter_code
_entity_poly.pdbx_strand_id
1 'polypeptide(L)'
;MNSGTSYTIDGILQSLGYVDPLMAARQQARMILLGRLSRYQAAVQALQSKWGLSLAQMREKYEATGSEDFDADDDYAQWQWYTDAIAAIESQLNTLKTA
;
A
#
# COMPACT_ATOMS: atom_id res chain seq x y z
N MET A 1 -42.18 -20.90 18.70
CA MET A 1 -40.99 -21.36 17.94
C MET A 1 -40.25 -20.12 17.49
N ASN A 2 -39.14 -19.78 18.13
CA ASN A 2 -38.28 -18.68 17.67
C ASN A 2 -37.51 -19.19 16.46
N SER A 3 -37.95 -18.79 15.27
CA SER A 3 -37.18 -18.94 14.04
C SER A 3 -35.94 -18.07 14.20
N GLY A 4 -34.84 -18.66 14.67
CA GLY A 4 -33.55 -17.97 14.73
C GLY A 4 -33.22 -17.46 13.33
N THR A 5 -33.01 -16.15 13.20
CA THR A 5 -32.62 -15.53 11.93
C THR A 5 -31.32 -16.19 11.48
N SER A 6 -31.41 -17.08 10.48
CA SER A 6 -30.24 -17.72 9.91
C SER A 6 -29.55 -16.68 9.03
N TYR A 7 -28.49 -16.06 9.56
CA TYR A 7 -27.69 -15.12 8.81
C TYR A 7 -26.84 -15.88 7.80
N THR A 8 -27.23 -15.83 6.53
CA THR A 8 -26.37 -16.29 5.45
C THR A 8 -25.36 -15.20 5.11
N ILE A 9 -24.20 -15.61 4.57
CA ILE A 9 -23.18 -14.66 4.08
C ILE A 9 -23.82 -13.69 3.08
N ASP A 10 -24.62 -14.21 2.15
CA ASP A 10 -25.31 -13.40 1.15
C ASP A 10 -26.28 -12.40 1.79
N GLY A 11 -27.04 -12.81 2.81
CA GLY A 11 -27.97 -11.93 3.51
C GLY A 11 -27.27 -10.80 4.27
N ILE A 12 -26.13 -11.10 4.92
CA ILE A 12 -25.29 -10.09 5.56
C ILE A 12 -24.75 -9.12 4.51
N LEU A 13 -24.19 -9.61 3.41
CA LEU A 13 -23.59 -8.77 2.37
C LEU A 13 -24.62 -7.86 1.70
N GLN A 14 -25.81 -8.38 1.40
CA GLN A 14 -26.92 -7.58 0.89
C GLN A 14 -27.36 -6.50 1.88
N SER A 15 -27.41 -6.80 3.18
CA SER A 15 -27.74 -5.81 4.22
C SER A 15 -26.71 -4.67 4.32
N LEU A 16 -25.47 -4.94 3.91
CA LEU A 16 -24.38 -3.95 3.82
C LEU A 16 -24.35 -3.22 2.48
N GLY A 17 -25.29 -3.50 1.56
CA GLY A 17 -25.39 -2.87 0.25
C GLY A 17 -24.52 -3.50 -0.84
N TYR A 18 -23.94 -4.68 -0.62
CA TYR A 18 -23.22 -5.41 -1.65
C TYR A 18 -24.16 -6.24 -2.51
N VAL A 19 -23.96 -6.15 -3.84
CA VAL A 19 -24.77 -6.90 -4.83
C VAL A 19 -24.41 -8.39 -4.82
N ASP A 20 -23.13 -8.70 -4.63
CA ASP A 20 -22.62 -10.08 -4.55
C ASP A 20 -21.32 -10.14 -3.69
N PRO A 21 -20.87 -11.35 -3.31
CA PRO A 21 -19.62 -11.53 -2.57
C PRO A 21 -18.37 -11.05 -3.30
N LEU A 22 -18.38 -11.01 -4.63
CA LEU A 22 -17.23 -10.57 -5.41
C LEU A 22 -17.03 -9.06 -5.30
N MET A 23 -18.12 -8.28 -5.31
CA MET A 23 -18.11 -6.84 -5.06
C MET A 23 -17.58 -6.53 -3.66
N ALA A 24 -18.04 -7.27 -2.65
CA ALA A 24 -17.55 -7.14 -1.28
C ALA A 24 -16.04 -7.43 -1.19
N ALA A 25 -15.59 -8.51 -1.83
CA ALA A 25 -14.17 -8.88 -1.87
C ALA A 25 -13.31 -7.82 -2.57
N ARG A 26 -13.77 -7.28 -3.70
CA ARG A 26 -13.08 -6.18 -4.43
C ARG A 26 -12.94 -4.93 -3.57
N GLN A 27 -14.02 -4.52 -2.90
CA GLN A 27 -14.00 -3.36 -2.03
C GLN A 27 -13.05 -3.56 -0.84
N GLN A 28 -13.04 -4.75 -0.25
CA GLN A 28 -12.13 -5.09 0.84
C GLN A 28 -10.67 -5.10 0.38
N ALA A 29 -10.38 -5.70 -0.78
CA ALA A 29 -9.04 -5.67 -1.37
C ALA A 29 -8.58 -4.24 -1.64
N ARG A 30 -9.45 -3.40 -2.20
CA ARG A 30 -9.18 -1.97 -2.45
C ARG A 30 -8.84 -1.23 -1.16
N MET A 31 -9.62 -1.45 -0.08
CA MET A 31 -9.35 -0.82 1.21
C MET A 31 -7.99 -1.24 1.80
N ILE A 32 -7.64 -2.52 1.71
CA ILE A 32 -6.34 -3.03 2.18
C ILE A 32 -5.20 -2.36 1.41
N LEU A 33 -5.32 -2.26 0.09
CA LEU A 33 -4.33 -1.63 -0.77
C LEU A 33 -4.18 -0.13 -0.50
N LEU A 34 -5.29 0.61 -0.34
CA LEU A 34 -5.25 2.02 0.03
C LEU A 34 -4.59 2.24 1.40
N GLY A 35 -4.88 1.39 2.38
CA GLY A 35 -4.22 1.44 3.68
C GLY A 35 -2.70 1.18 3.60
N ARG A 36 -2.27 0.25 2.74
CA ARG A 36 -0.84 0.00 2.48
C ARG A 36 -0.18 1.20 1.77
N LEU A 37 -0.83 1.72 0.74
CA LEU A 37 -0.37 2.89 -0.03
C LEU A 37 -0.10 4.08 0.89
N SER A 38 -1.08 4.42 1.75
CA SER A 38 -0.95 5.54 2.69
C SER A 38 0.24 5.35 3.65
N ARG A 39 0.47 4.15 4.17
CA ARG A 39 1.61 3.88 5.05
C ARG A 39 2.96 4.01 4.32
N TYR A 40 3.04 3.53 3.09
CA TYR A 40 4.28 3.60 2.31
C TYR A 40 4.59 5.03 1.86
N GLN A 41 3.57 5.80 1.47
CA GLN A 41 3.71 7.22 1.19
C GLN A 41 4.21 8.01 2.42
N ALA A 42 3.68 7.69 3.61
CA ALA A 42 4.17 8.30 4.85
C ALA A 42 5.63 7.92 5.16
N ALA A 43 6.03 6.66 4.90
CA ALA A 43 7.41 6.22 5.07
C ALA A 43 8.37 6.94 4.10
N VAL A 44 7.98 7.10 2.84
CA VAL A 44 8.73 7.91 1.86
C VAL A 44 8.86 9.36 2.32
N GLN A 45 7.80 9.99 2.82
CA GLN A 45 7.86 11.35 3.35
C GLN A 45 8.78 11.46 4.57
N ALA A 46 8.80 10.45 5.44
CA ALA A 46 9.71 10.41 6.59
C ALA A 46 11.18 10.33 6.15
N LEU A 47 11.50 9.50 5.14
CA LEU A 47 12.84 9.39 4.57
C LEU A 47 13.26 10.69 3.85
N GLN A 48 12.35 11.30 3.08
CA GLN A 48 12.55 12.63 2.48
C GLN A 48 12.87 13.68 3.54
N SER A 49 12.13 13.67 4.65
CA SER A 49 12.33 14.64 5.74
C SER A 49 13.63 14.38 6.51
N LYS A 50 14.01 13.11 6.70
CA LYS A 50 15.26 12.71 7.38
C LYS A 50 16.49 13.22 6.62
N TRP A 51 16.51 13.04 5.30
CA TRP A 51 17.68 13.35 4.48
C TRP A 51 17.66 14.74 3.85
N GLY A 52 16.48 15.35 3.68
CA GLY A 52 16.33 16.60 2.93
C GLY A 52 16.66 16.46 1.44
N LEU A 53 16.63 15.22 0.93
CA LEU A 53 16.99 14.86 -0.43
C LEU A 53 15.79 14.26 -1.16
N SER A 54 15.90 14.13 -2.48
CA SER A 54 15.09 13.21 -3.28
C SER A 54 15.75 11.82 -3.34
N LEU A 55 14.97 10.80 -3.71
CA LEU A 55 15.51 9.44 -3.89
C LEU A 55 16.67 9.38 -4.89
N ALA A 56 16.60 10.18 -5.97
CA ALA A 56 17.68 10.25 -6.97
C ALA A 56 18.97 10.83 -6.36
N GLN A 57 18.85 11.89 -5.55
CA GLN A 57 20.00 12.46 -4.84
C GLN A 57 20.54 11.50 -3.76
N MET A 58 19.66 10.74 -3.11
CA MET A 58 20.06 9.71 -2.16
C MET A 58 20.84 8.58 -2.85
N ARG A 59 20.44 8.19 -4.06
CA ARG A 59 21.18 7.25 -4.91
C ARG A 59 22.57 7.79 -5.27
N GLU A 60 22.68 9.05 -5.64
CA GLU A 60 23.99 9.67 -5.94
C GLU A 60 24.91 9.68 -4.72
N LYS A 61 24.36 9.93 -3.52
CA LYS A 61 25.08 9.85 -2.25
C LYS A 61 25.54 8.42 -1.95
N TYR A 62 24.70 7.43 -2.20
CA TYR A 62 25.00 5.99 -2.09
C TYR A 62 26.09 5.53 -3.07
N GLU A 63 26.03 5.97 -4.33
CA GLU A 63 27.00 5.59 -5.37
C GLU A 63 28.32 6.37 -5.28
N ALA A 64 28.40 7.40 -4.43
CA ALA A 64 29.61 8.19 -4.24
C ALA A 64 30.73 7.35 -3.60
N THR A 65 31.84 7.22 -4.31
CA THR A 65 32.96 6.35 -3.92
C THR A 65 33.85 7.07 -2.90
N GLY A 66 34.04 6.48 -1.70
CA GLY A 66 35.04 6.98 -0.75
C GLY A 66 34.68 6.92 0.74
N SER A 67 33.43 6.62 1.12
CA SER A 67 33.03 6.41 2.50
C SER A 67 31.77 5.54 2.55
N GLU A 68 31.84 4.36 3.17
CA GLU A 68 30.64 3.56 3.47
C GLU A 68 29.82 4.30 4.54
N ASP A 69 28.55 4.54 4.25
CA ASP A 69 27.56 5.12 5.15
C ASP A 69 26.38 4.14 5.23
N PHE A 70 26.52 3.11 6.07
CA PHE A 70 25.53 2.02 6.17
C PHE A 70 24.11 2.52 6.49
N ASP A 71 23.98 3.61 7.25
CA ASP A 71 22.69 4.22 7.54
C ASP A 71 22.06 4.83 6.27
N ALA A 72 22.88 5.47 5.43
CA ALA A 72 22.43 5.97 4.13
C ALA A 72 22.08 4.84 3.16
N ASP A 73 22.85 3.76 3.18
CA ASP A 73 22.65 2.58 2.32
C ASP A 73 21.35 1.86 2.66
N ASP A 74 21.10 1.58 3.94
CA ASP A 74 19.88 0.93 4.43
C ASP A 74 18.65 1.80 4.13
N ASP A 75 18.74 3.10 4.40
CA ASP A 75 17.66 4.04 4.12
C ASP A 75 17.38 4.16 2.62
N TYR A 76 18.41 4.18 1.76
CA TYR A 76 18.23 4.20 0.31
C TYR A 76 17.53 2.92 -0.17
N ALA A 77 17.99 1.75 0.26
CA ALA A 77 17.39 0.47 -0.10
C ALA A 77 15.92 0.41 0.36
N GLN A 78 15.65 0.85 1.59
CA GLN A 78 14.30 0.91 2.13
C GLN A 78 13.41 1.90 1.35
N TRP A 79 13.94 3.07 0.99
CA TRP A 79 13.22 4.07 0.23
C TRP A 79 12.86 3.54 -1.16
N GLN A 80 13.83 2.99 -1.88
CA GLN A 80 13.63 2.39 -3.20
C GLN A 80 12.53 1.31 -3.13
N TRP A 81 12.58 0.44 -2.11
CA TRP A 81 11.55 -0.57 -1.89
C TRP A 81 10.16 0.03 -1.71
N TYR A 82 10.01 1.08 -0.90
CA TYR A 82 8.71 1.74 -0.72
C TYR A 82 8.21 2.38 -2.02
N THR A 83 9.09 3.02 -2.80
CA THR A 83 8.73 3.63 -4.09
C THR A 83 8.24 2.58 -5.08
N ASP A 84 8.92 1.43 -5.19
CA ASP A 84 8.51 0.34 -6.06
C ASP A 84 7.21 -0.32 -5.59
N ALA A 85 7.05 -0.50 -4.27
CA ALA A 85 5.85 -1.05 -3.68
C ALA A 85 4.62 -0.13 -3.89
N ILE A 86 4.81 1.19 -3.84
CA ILE A 86 3.77 2.18 -4.18
C ILE A 86 3.31 1.99 -5.62
N ALA A 87 4.24 1.95 -6.59
CA ALA A 87 3.91 1.77 -8.00
C ALA A 87 3.15 0.44 -8.25
N ALA A 88 3.56 -0.64 -7.59
CA ALA A 88 2.87 -1.92 -7.66
C ALA A 88 1.44 -1.85 -7.10
N ILE A 89 1.24 -1.19 -5.95
CA ILE A 89 -0.09 -1.02 -5.35
C ILE A 89 -0.99 -0.15 -6.24
N GLU A 90 -0.46 0.93 -6.82
CA GLU A 90 -1.21 1.78 -7.76
C GLU A 90 -1.68 1.00 -8.99
N SER A 91 -0.83 0.13 -9.53
CA SER A 91 -1.19 -0.79 -10.61
C SER A 91 -2.32 -1.75 -10.20
N GLN A 92 -2.22 -2.38 -9.03
CA GLN A 92 -3.26 -3.27 -8.49
C GLN A 92 -4.59 -2.53 -8.26
N LEU A 93 -4.54 -1.31 -7.72
CA LEU A 93 -5.71 -0.45 -7.54
C LEU A 93 -6.35 -0.08 -8.88
N ASN A 94 -5.55 0.12 -9.94
CA ASN A 94 -6.08 0.36 -11.28
C ASN A 94 -6.81 -0.87 -11.83
N THR A 95 -6.23 -2.07 -11.68
CA THR A 95 -6.88 -3.33 -12.06
C THR A 95 -8.23 -3.51 -11.37
N LEU A 96 -8.32 -3.17 -10.08
CA LEU A 96 -9.57 -3.27 -9.31
C LEU A 96 -10.63 -2.23 -9.71
N LYS A 97 -10.26 -1.12 -10.36
CA LYS A 97 -11.23 -0.15 -10.91
C LYS A 97 -11.82 -0.60 -12.24
N THR A 98 -11.05 -1.35 -13.03
CA THR A 98 -11.43 -1.77 -14.39
C THR A 98 -12.11 -3.14 -14.44
N ALA A 99 -12.11 -3.90 -13.34
CA ALA A 99 -12.69 -5.24 -13.20
C ALA A 99 -14.10 -5.20 -12.59
#